data_AF-A0A9N8WHI0-F1
#
_entry.id   AF-A0A9N8WHI0-F1
#
_cell.length_a   1.000
_cell.length_b   1.000
_cell.length_c   1.000
_cell.angle_alpha   90.00
_cell.angle_beta   90.00
_cell.angle_gamma   90.00
#
_symmetry.space_group_name_H-M   'P 1'
#
loop_
_entity.id
_entity.type
_entity.pdbx_description
1 polymer ?
#
loop_
_entity_poly.entity_id
_entity_poly.type
_entity_poly.pdbx_seq_one_letter_code
_entity_poly.pdbx_strand_id
1 'polypeptide(L)'
;MQNIVAPFAIQIGWNLSVKKIDAFFECQDTRGYKFDTNPRGNVFIVKIEKDEHASVIARLQKYFEVPNGGVTDNPLIDVLGASD
;
A
#
# COMPACT_ATOMS: atom_id res chain seq x y z
N MET A 1 6.95 9.12 -22.26
CA MET A 1 7.12 8.66 -20.87
C MET A 1 6.68 7.20 -20.84
N GLN A 2 7.56 6.29 -20.40
CA GLN A 2 7.30 4.84 -20.39
C GLN A 2 6.36 4.49 -19.25
N ASN A 3 5.27 3.80 -19.58
CA ASN A 3 4.39 3.14 -18.61
C ASN A 3 5.17 2.00 -17.95
N ILE A 4 5.80 2.28 -16.82
CA ILE A 4 6.24 1.22 -15.93
C ILE A 4 4.97 0.73 -15.22
N VAL A 5 4.38 -0.35 -15.75
CA VAL A 5 3.39 -1.11 -14.98
C VAL A 5 4.18 -1.77 -13.86
N ALA A 6 4.22 -1.13 -12.70
CA ALA A 6 4.63 -1.81 -11.48
C ALA A 6 3.64 -2.98 -11.28
N PRO A 7 4.11 -4.23 -11.07
CA PRO A 7 3.24 -5.39 -10.91
C PRO A 7 2.26 -5.25 -9.73
N PHE A 8 2.44 -4.24 -8.88
CA PHE A 8 1.53 -3.85 -7.83
C PHE A 8 1.47 -2.32 -7.69
N ALA A 9 0.29 -1.75 -7.95
CA ALA A 9 0.00 -0.33 -7.68
C ALA A 9 -1.33 -0.23 -6.92
N ILE A 10 -1.29 0.30 -5.69
CA ILE A 10 -2.50 0.50 -4.88
C ILE A 10 -3.02 1.91 -5.13
N GLN A 11 -4.23 2.05 -5.68
CA GLN A 11 -4.85 3.36 -5.78
C GLN A 11 -5.35 3.82 -4.41
N ILE A 12 -4.87 4.98 -3.95
CA ILE A 12 -5.24 5.58 -2.66
C ILE A 12 -6.00 6.91 -2.81
N GLY A 13 -6.04 7.46 -4.02
CA GLY A 13 -6.77 8.69 -4.33
C GLY A 13 -7.30 8.69 -5.76
N TRP A 14 -8.47 9.31 -5.98
CA TRP A 14 -9.13 9.39 -7.28
C TRP A 14 -9.59 10.83 -7.55
N ASN A 15 -9.36 11.33 -8.78
CA ASN A 15 -9.82 12.64 -9.26
C ASN A 15 -9.50 13.81 -8.30
N LEU A 16 -8.27 13.83 -7.78
CA LEU A 16 -7.78 14.89 -6.91
C LEU A 16 -7.23 16.06 -7.74
N SER A 17 -7.44 17.28 -7.26
CA SER A 17 -6.79 18.45 -7.85
C SER A 17 -5.29 18.46 -7.53
N VAL A 18 -4.49 19.08 -8.40
CA VAL A 18 -3.05 19.27 -8.19
C VAL A 18 -2.76 19.85 -6.80
N LYS A 19 -3.49 20.90 -6.40
CA LYS A 19 -3.36 21.51 -5.06
C LYS A 19 -3.57 20.53 -3.91
N LYS A 20 -4.50 19.58 -4.03
CA LYS A 20 -4.73 18.56 -2.98
C LYS A 20 -3.62 17.51 -2.95
N ILE A 21 -3.09 17.16 -4.13
CA ILE A 21 -1.97 16.23 -4.26
C ILE A 21 -0.69 16.86 -3.68
N ASP A 22 -0.40 18.12 -4.01
CA ASP A 22 0.77 18.83 -3.49
C ASP A 22 0.71 18.96 -1.98
N ALA A 23 -0.44 19.39 -1.43
CA ALA A 23 -0.64 19.48 0.02
C ALA A 23 -0.49 18.11 0.71
N PHE A 24 -0.90 17.02 0.06
CA PHE A 24 -0.68 15.67 0.58
C PHE A 24 0.82 15.35 0.67
N PHE A 25 1.60 15.63 -0.37
CA PHE A 25 3.04 15.38 -0.37
C PHE A 25 3.83 16.30 0.58
N GLU A 26 3.41 17.56 0.74
CA GLU A 26 4.03 18.48 1.71
C GLU A 26 3.77 18.05 3.16
N CYS A 27 2.60 17.47 3.45
CA CYS A 27 2.24 17.04 4.80
C CYS A 27 2.83 15.67 5.18
N GLN A 28 3.22 14.86 4.22
CA GLN A 28 3.71 13.52 4.47
C GLN A 28 5.24 13.51 4.47
N ASP A 29 5.86 13.33 5.63
CA ASP A 29 7.26 12.86 5.72
C ASP A 29 7.25 11.37 5.32
N THR A 30 7.16 11.09 4.01
CA THR A 30 6.90 9.75 3.46
C THR A 30 8.15 8.88 3.56
N ARG A 31 8.57 8.54 4.78
CA ARG A 31 9.51 7.44 4.97
C ARG A 31 8.80 6.17 4.53
N GLY A 32 9.44 5.40 3.64
CA GLY A 32 8.97 4.07 3.32
C GLY A 32 7.92 3.90 2.23
N TYR A 33 7.42 4.96 1.58
CA TYR A 33 6.46 4.83 0.48
C TYR A 33 6.87 5.65 -0.74
N LYS A 34 6.73 5.07 -1.94
CA LYS A 34 6.80 5.82 -3.20
C LYS A 34 5.44 5.88 -3.84
N PHE A 35 5.10 7.07 -4.31
CA PHE A 35 3.84 7.37 -4.94
C PHE A 35 4.02 7.72 -6.41
N ASP A 36 3.00 7.43 -7.20
CA ASP A 36 2.87 7.91 -8.58
C ASP A 36 1.50 8.57 -8.78
N THR A 37 1.40 9.46 -9.75
CA THR A 37 0.16 10.16 -10.09
C THR A 37 -0.08 10.15 -11.59
N ASN A 38 -1.34 10.15 -12.00
CA ASN A 38 -1.69 10.26 -13.41
C ASN A 38 -2.37 11.60 -13.75
N PRO A 39 -2.48 11.98 -15.04
CA PRO A 39 -3.11 13.24 -15.44
C PRO A 39 -4.59 13.39 -15.06
N ARG A 40 -5.26 12.32 -14.63
CA ARG A 40 -6.64 12.36 -14.12
C ARG A 40 -6.70 12.69 -12.63
N GLY A 41 -5.55 12.91 -11.97
CA GLY A 41 -5.48 13.19 -10.54
C GLY A 41 -5.66 11.95 -9.66
N ASN A 42 -5.39 10.76 -10.19
CA ASN A 42 -5.34 9.54 -9.37
C ASN A 42 -3.97 9.40 -8.75
N VAL A 43 -3.92 8.91 -7.51
CA VAL A 43 -2.69 8.73 -6.72
C VAL A 43 -2.54 7.26 -6.36
N PHE A 44 -1.34 6.73 -6.56
CA PHE A 44 -1.02 5.32 -6.39
C PHE A 44 0.18 5.16 -5.45
N ILE A 45 0.17 4.14 -4.59
CA ILE A 45 1.38 3.61 -3.98
C ILE A 45 1.99 2.63 -4.97
N VAL A 46 3.21 2.91 -5.42
CA VAL A 46 3.95 2.08 -6.39
C VAL A 46 5.15 1.36 -5.78
N LYS A 47 5.54 1.74 -4.57
CA LYS A 47 6.53 1.01 -3.77
C LYS A 47 6.29 1.23 -2.29
N ILE A 48 6.51 0.17 -1.51
CA ILE A 48 6.60 0.20 -0.06
C ILE A 48 8.00 -0.30 0.31
N GLU A 49 8.74 0.42 1.14
CA GLU A 49 10.03 -0.02 1.66
C GLU A 49 9.84 -1.17 2.64
N LYS A 50 10.91 -1.96 2.84
CA LYS A 50 10.84 -3.25 3.53
C LYS A 50 10.22 -3.17 4.93
N ASP A 51 10.57 -2.15 5.71
CA ASP A 51 10.11 -2.01 7.09
C ASP A 51 8.62 -1.64 7.17
N GLU A 52 8.17 -0.74 6.29
CA GLU A 52 6.75 -0.40 6.14
C GLU A 52 5.95 -1.57 5.57
N HIS A 53 6.52 -2.31 4.62
CA HIS A 53 5.89 -3.50 4.05
C HIS A 53 5.68 -4.57 5.13
N ALA A 54 6.69 -4.87 5.93
CA ALA A 54 6.57 -5.80 7.06
C ALA A 54 5.50 -5.35 8.06
N SER A 55 5.43 -4.05 8.37
CA SER A 55 4.43 -3.48 9.28
C SER A 55 3.00 -3.61 8.73
N VAL A 56 2.80 -3.36 7.43
CA VAL A 56 1.51 -3.54 6.75
C VAL A 56 1.09 -5.01 6.75
N ILE A 57 2.00 -5.93 6.42
CA ILE A 57 1.72 -7.38 6.44
C ILE A 57 1.35 -7.84 7.85
N ALA A 58 2.10 -7.45 8.88
CA ALA A 58 1.79 -7.78 10.27
C ALA A 58 0.41 -7.26 10.69
N ARG A 59 0.04 -6.05 10.24
CA ARG A 59 -1.29 -5.49 10.51
C ARG A 59 -2.40 -6.27 9.82
N LEU A 60 -2.19 -6.68 8.57
CA LEU A 60 -3.14 -7.50 7.83
C LEU A 60 -3.32 -8.87 8.49
N GLN A 61 -2.23 -9.56 8.83
CA GLN A 61 -2.27 -10.83 9.56
C GLN A 61 -3.13 -10.72 10.83
N LYS A 62 -2.95 -9.64 11.60
CA LYS A 62 -3.74 -9.37 12.80
C LYS A 62 -5.24 -9.21 12.54
N TYR A 63 -5.65 -8.60 11.43
CA TYR A 63 -7.07 -8.50 11.09
C TYR A 63 -7.71 -9.86 10.79
N PHE A 64 -6.92 -10.83 10.34
CA PHE A 64 -7.40 -12.17 10.02
C PHE A 64 -7.31 -13.16 11.19
N GLU A 65 -6.65 -12.80 12.30
CA GLU A 65 -6.65 -13.62 13.53
C GLU A 65 -8.08 -13.95 14.00
N VAL A 66 -8.97 -12.96 14.04
CA VAL A 66 -10.37 -13.14 14.49
C VAL A 66 -11.19 -13.99 13.51
N PRO A 67 -11.23 -13.69 12.19
CA PRO A 67 -11.87 -14.56 11.19
C PRO A 67 -11.34 -16.00 11.18
N ASN A 68 -10.06 -16.20 11.47
CA ASN A 68 -9.46 -17.52 11.60
C ASN A 68 -9.77 -18.21 12.93
N GLY A 69 -10.57 -17.58 13.81
CA GLY A 69 -10.92 -18.14 15.12
C GLY A 69 -9.73 -18.28 16.07
N GLY A 70 -8.67 -17.49 15.87
CA GLY A 70 -7.41 -17.60 16.59
C GLY A 70 -6.56 -18.82 16.21
N VAL A 71 -6.93 -19.56 15.17
CA VAL A 71 -6.15 -20.71 14.68
C VAL A 71 -4.84 -20.21 14.09
N THR A 72 -3.72 -20.63 14.69
CA THR A 72 -2.37 -20.27 14.24
C THR A 72 -1.81 -21.27 13.22
N ASP A 73 -2.02 -22.58 13.45
CA ASP A 73 -1.51 -23.63 12.56
C ASP A 73 -2.56 -23.96 11.48
N ASN A 74 -2.18 -23.80 10.20
CA ASN A 74 -3.05 -24.01 9.04
C ASN A 74 -4.38 -23.23 9.13
N PRO A 75 -4.31 -21.88 9.20
CA PRO A 75 -5.49 -21.04 9.29
C PRO A 75 -6.35 -21.13 8.02
N LEU A 76 -7.63 -20.79 8.16
CA LEU A 76 -8.55 -20.74 7.01
C LEU A 76 -8.09 -19.70 5.96
N ILE A 77 -7.57 -18.57 6.42
CA ILE A 77 -7.02 -17.50 5.61
C ILE A 77 -5.56 -17.29 6.01
N ASP A 78 -4.65 -17.64 5.09
CA ASP A 78 -3.22 -17.41 5.26
C ASP A 78 -2.81 -16.11 4.54
N VAL A 79 -2.24 -15.17 5.30
CA VAL A 79 -1.78 -13.87 4.79
C VAL A 79 -0.27 -13.87 4.76
N LEU A 80 0.26 -14.03 3.55
CA LEU A 80 1.69 -14.05 3.28
C LEU A 80 2.15 -12.71 2.70
N GLY A 81 3.31 -12.23 3.13
CA GLY A 81 4.05 -11.21 2.40
C GLY A 81 4.83 -11.87 1.28
N ALA A 82 4.70 -11.40 0.04
CA ALA A 82 5.64 -11.77 -1.01
C ALA A 82 6.99 -11.14 -0.66
N SER A 83 8.07 -11.93 -0.64
CA SER A 83 9.41 -11.36 -0.66
C SER A 83 9.75 -11.10 -2.11
N ASP A 84 10.02 -9.83 -2.42
CA ASP A 84 10.75 -9.45 -3.64
C ASP A 84 12.18 -10.00 -3.60
#